data_AF-A0A7L4EJG9-F1
#
_entry.id   AF-A0A7L4EJG9-F1
#
_cell.length_a   1.000
_cell.length_b   1.000
_cell.length_c   1.000
_cell.angle_alpha   90.00
_cell.angle_beta   90.00
_cell.angle_gamma   90.00
#
_symmetry.space_group_name_H-M   'P 1'
#
loop_
_entity.id
_entity.type
_entity.pdbx_description
1 polymer ?
#
loop_
_entity_poly.entity_id
_entity_poly.type
_entity_poly.pdbx_seq_one_letter_code
_entity_poly.pdbx_strand_id
1 'polypeptide(L)' 'PWQEPVTFEDVMVFLSRAEWDVLPTGRRQLYRDVVSDTYELLTSLGYPGPKPDILHRMERGEEPWI' A
#
# COMPACT_ATOMS: atom_id res chain seq x y z
N PRO A 1 28.93 7.14 0.55
CA PRO A 1 27.95 6.09 0.17
C PRO A 1 26.57 6.73 -0.04
N TRP A 2 26.05 6.67 -1.25
CA TRP A 2 24.67 7.07 -1.53
C TRP A 2 23.78 5.92 -1.06
N GLN A 3 22.88 6.19 -0.10
CA GLN A 3 21.86 5.22 0.27
C GLN A 3 20.77 5.27 -0.80
N GLU A 4 20.36 4.10 -1.31
CA GLU A 4 19.22 4.02 -2.21
C GLU A 4 17.96 4.49 -1.48
N PRO A 5 17.11 5.31 -2.11
CA PRO A 5 15.87 5.78 -1.49
C PRO A 5 14.91 4.61 -1.27
N VAL A 6 14.36 4.51 -0.07
CA VAL A 6 13.32 3.53 0.27
C VAL A 6 12.09 3.79 -0.58
N THR A 7 11.56 2.75 -1.22
CA THR A 7 10.33 2.83 -1.99
C THR A 7 9.12 2.31 -1.21
N PHE A 8 7.93 2.52 -1.78
CA PHE A 8 6.70 1.99 -1.20
C PHE A 8 6.71 0.46 -1.14
N GLU A 9 7.23 -0.18 -2.17
CA GLU A 9 7.34 -1.64 -2.30
C GLU A 9 8.28 -2.25 -1.27
N ASP A 10 9.30 -1.51 -0.81
CA ASP A 10 10.23 -1.99 0.21
C ASP A 10 9.59 -2.15 1.59
N VAL A 11 8.52 -1.38 1.87
CA VAL A 11 7.90 -1.30 3.20
C VAL A 11 6.50 -1.91 3.28
N MET A 12 5.91 -2.29 2.14
CA MET A 12 4.55 -2.78 2.06
C MET A 12 4.44 -4.26 1.74
N VAL A 13 3.45 -4.90 2.38
CA VAL A 13 3.05 -6.26 2.07
C VAL A 13 1.89 -6.22 1.09
N PHE A 14 2.01 -6.99 0.01
CA PHE A 14 0.94 -7.15 -0.97
C PHE A 14 0.24 -8.47 -0.77
N LEU A 15 -1.09 -8.42 -0.77
CA LEU A 15 -1.93 -9.60 -0.56
C LEU A 15 -2.39 -10.13 -1.92
N SER A 16 -2.27 -11.42 -2.14
CA SER A 16 -2.95 -12.07 -3.26
C SER A 16 -4.47 -12.04 -3.06
N ARG A 17 -5.23 -12.25 -4.15
CA ARG A 17 -6.69 -12.39 -4.06
C ARG A 17 -7.12 -13.46 -3.05
N ALA A 18 -6.44 -14.61 -3.00
CA ALA A 18 -6.78 -15.69 -2.09
C ALA A 18 -6.58 -15.29 -0.61
N GLU A 19 -5.50 -14.58 -0.30
CA GLU A 19 -5.23 -14.06 1.05
C GLU A 19 -6.24 -12.97 1.42
N TRP A 20 -6.60 -12.09 0.49
CA TRP A 20 -7.61 -11.07 0.69
C TRP A 20 -8.98 -11.67 1.04
N ASP A 21 -9.39 -12.68 0.28
CA ASP A 21 -10.70 -13.31 0.40
C ASP A 21 -10.91 -13.98 1.78
N VAL A 22 -9.83 -14.47 2.41
CA VAL A 22 -9.88 -15.06 3.75
C VAL A 22 -9.69 -14.05 4.89
N LEU A 23 -9.31 -12.80 4.60
CA LEU A 23 -9.17 -11.78 5.64
C LEU A 23 -10.54 -11.36 6.20
N PRO A 24 -10.69 -11.31 7.54
CA PRO A 24 -11.85 -10.71 8.17
C PRO A 24 -12.00 -9.24 7.75
N THR A 25 -13.24 -8.75 7.64
CA THR A 25 -13.55 -7.36 7.22
C THR A 25 -12.76 -6.31 8.00
N GLY A 26 -12.59 -6.48 9.31
CA GLY A 26 -11.79 -5.55 10.12
C GLY A 26 -10.30 -5.51 9.74
N ARG A 27 -9.73 -6.65 9.31
CA ARG A 27 -8.33 -6.70 8.83
C ARG A 27 -8.19 -6.14 7.41
N ARG A 28 -9.23 -6.25 6.58
CA ARG A 28 -9.27 -5.61 5.26
C ARG A 28 -9.30 -4.08 5.39
N GLN A 29 -10.08 -3.55 6.33
CA GLN A 29 -10.07 -2.12 6.62
C GLN A 29 -8.69 -1.67 7.13
N LEU A 30 -8.13 -2.38 8.12
CA LEU A 30 -6.80 -2.07 8.63
C LEU A 30 -5.73 -2.10 7.53
N TYR A 31 -5.80 -3.06 6.60
CA TYR A 31 -4.89 -3.10 5.46
C TYR A 31 -4.98 -1.85 4.59
N ARG A 32 -6.21 -1.43 4.24
CA ARG A 32 -6.45 -0.21 3.46
C ARG A 32 -5.91 1.04 4.17
N ASP A 33 -6.10 1.13 5.48
CA ASP A 33 -5.59 2.24 6.28
C ASP A 33 -4.05 2.25 6.25
N VAL A 34 -3.41 1.11 6.50
CA VAL A 34 -1.93 0.98 6.47
C VAL A 34 -1.35 1.31 5.09
N VAL A 35 -1.97 0.86 4.00
CA VAL A 35 -1.53 1.17 2.62
C VAL A 35 -1.55 2.68 2.38
N SER A 36 -2.60 3.36 2.84
CA SER A 36 -2.79 4.81 2.67
C SER A 36 -1.81 5.60 3.53
N ASP A 37 -1.76 5.29 4.82
CA ASP A 37 -0.90 5.96 5.81
C ASP A 37 0.58 5.81 5.46
N THR A 38 0.99 4.64 4.95
CA THR A 38 2.38 4.40 4.53
C THR A 38 2.78 5.28 3.35
N TYR A 39 1.89 5.45 2.38
CA TYR A 39 2.16 6.33 1.23
C TYR A 39 2.22 7.80 1.64
N GLU A 40 1.32 8.24 2.51
CA GLU A 40 1.35 9.60 3.06
C GLU A 40 2.64 9.86 3.84
N LEU A 41 3.06 8.91 4.69
CA LEU A 41 4.32 8.99 5.41
C LEU A 41 5.51 9.09 4.45
N LEU A 42 5.59 8.21 3.45
CA LEU A 42 6.68 8.25 2.47
C LEU A 42 6.69 9.57 1.68
N THR A 43 5.52 10.06 1.26
CA THR A 43 5.39 11.36 0.60
C THR A 43 5.88 12.49 1.49
N SER A 44 5.57 12.46 2.80
CA SER A 44 6.06 13.44 3.78
C SER A 44 7.58 13.43 3.94
N LEU A 45 8.22 12.30 3.67
CA LEU A 45 9.67 12.10 3.69
C LEU A 45 10.35 12.42 2.35
N GLY A 46 9.61 12.94 1.36
CA GLY A 46 10.15 13.31 0.06
C GLY A 46 10.25 12.15 -0.93
N TYR A 47 9.41 11.11 -0.79
CA TYR A 47 9.35 9.99 -1.72
C TYR A 47 9.23 10.45 -3.18
N PRO A 48 10.19 10.11 -4.06
CA PRO A 48 10.23 10.58 -5.44
C PRO A 48 9.45 9.66 -6.40
N GLY A 49 8.99 8.50 -5.94
CA GLY A 49 8.33 7.50 -6.78
C GLY A 49 6.88 7.85 -7.11
N PRO A 50 6.29 7.18 -8.11
CA PRO A 50 4.90 7.39 -8.48
C PRO A 50 3.97 6.86 -7.39
N LYS A 51 2.70 7.29 -7.47
CA LYS A 51 1.64 6.71 -6.65
C LYS A 51 1.45 5.22 -7.00
N PRO A 52 1.50 4.29 -6.04
CA PRO A 52 1.29 2.86 -6.28
C PRO A 52 -0.09 2.53 -6.87
N ASP A 53 -0.15 1.56 -7.80
CA ASP A 53 -1.40 1.11 -8.45
C ASP A 53 -2.46 0.62 -7.45
N ILE A 54 -2.02 0.05 -6.33
CA ILE A 54 -2.90 -0.41 -5.26
C ILE A 54 -3.74 0.73 -4.66
N LEU A 55 -3.17 1.94 -4.55
CA LEU A 55 -3.90 3.12 -4.10
C LEU A 55 -4.90 3.60 -5.15
N HIS A 56 -4.52 3.59 -6.44
CA HIS A 56 -5.45 3.92 -7.51
C HIS A 56 -6.67 3.00 -7.53
N ARG A 57 -6.49 1.71 -7.27
CA ARG A 57 -7.61 0.77 -7.11
C ARG A 57 -8.50 1.12 -5.93
N MET A 58 -7.90 1.42 -4.78
CA MET A 58 -8.65 1.83 -3.58
C MET A 58 -9.46 3.11 -3.80
N GLU A 59 -8.90 4.10 -4.51
CA GLU A 59 -9.59 5.34 -4.87
C GLU A 59 -10.82 5.09 -5.75
N ARG A 60 -10.80 4.04 -6.59
CA ARG A 60 -11.95 3.59 -7.40
C ARG A 60 -12.95 2.75 -6.61
N GLY A 61 -12.69 2.48 -5.32
CA GLY A 61 -13.51 1.61 -4.48
C GLY A 61 -13.29 0.12 -4.71
N GLU A 62 -12.19 -0.26 -5.38
CA GLU A 62 -11.87 -1.66 -5.65
C GLU A 62 -11.05 -2.30 -4.53
N GLU A 63 -11.01 -3.63 -4.53
CA GLU A 63 -10.25 -4.40 -3.55
C GLU A 63 -8.75 -4.36 -3.86
N PRO A 64 -7.87 -4.12 -2.86
CA PRO A 64 -6.43 -3.90 -3.04
C PRO A 64 -5.58 -5.18 -2.97
N TRP A 65 -6.00 -6.26 -3.64
CA TRP A 65 -5.18 -7.47 -3.80
C TRP A 65 -4.34 -7.40 -5.08
N ILE A 66 -3.22 -8.12 -5.19
CA ILE A 66 -2.48 -8.36 -6.45
C ILE A 66 -2.97 -9.64 -7.13
#